data_AF-A0A2D4L6S6-F1
#
_entry.id   AF-A0A2D4L6S6-F1
#
_cell.length_a   1.000
_cell.length_b   1.000
_cell.length_c   1.000
_cell.angle_alpha   90.00
_cell.angle_beta   90.00
_cell.angle_gamma   90.00
#
_symmetry.space_group_name_H-M   'P 1'
#
loop_
_entity.id
_entity.type
_entity.pdbx_description
1 polymer ?
#
loop_
_entity_poly.entity_id
_entity_poly.type
_entity_poly.pdbx_seq_one_letter_code
_entity_poly.pdbx_strand_id
1 'polypeptide(L)'
;GAPQMNAVVYLGDSTSRNTIRTHEWMHPQTKRLKFNILLTTYEILLKDKSFLGGLNWAFIGVDEAHRLKNDDSLLYKTLIDFKSNHRLLITGTPLQNSLKELWSLLHFIMPEKFSSWEDFEEEHGKGREFGYASLHKELEPFLLRRVKKDVEKSLPAKVEQILRMEMSALQKQYYKWILTRNYKALS
;
A
#
# COMPACT_ATOMS: atom_id res chain seq x y z
N GLY A 1 -6.07 -1.93 24.60
CA GLY A 1 -4.65 -2.04 24.19
C GLY A 1 -4.03 -3.23 24.87
N ALA A 2 -3.09 -3.93 24.22
CA ALA A 2 -2.41 -5.10 24.77
C ALA A 2 -1.13 -4.67 25.52
N PRO A 3 -1.14 -4.53 26.86
CA PRO A 3 -0.02 -3.95 27.62
C PRO A 3 1.19 -4.89 27.76
N GLN A 4 1.05 -6.14 27.29
CA GLN A 4 2.07 -7.18 27.41
C GLN A 4 2.86 -7.43 26.12
N MET A 5 2.60 -6.67 25.05
CA MET A 5 3.34 -6.81 23.79
C MET A 5 4.52 -5.83 23.77
N ASN A 6 5.73 -6.35 23.63
CA ASN A 6 6.91 -5.52 23.41
C ASN A 6 6.94 -5.04 21.95
N ALA A 7 6.83 -3.72 21.75
CA ALA A 7 6.84 -3.09 20.44
C ALA A 7 8.14 -2.29 20.25
N VAL A 8 8.87 -2.59 19.18
CA VAL A 8 10.10 -1.89 18.80
C VAL A 8 9.82 -1.01 17.58
N VAL A 9 10.16 0.27 17.71
CA VAL A 9 10.09 1.25 16.62
C VAL A 9 11.45 1.30 15.92
N TYR A 10 11.52 0.70 14.73
CA TYR A 10 12.73 0.57 13.93
C TYR A 10 12.89 1.76 12.99
N LEU A 11 13.25 2.90 13.58
CA LEU A 11 13.45 4.17 12.86
C LEU A 11 14.82 4.77 13.18
N GLY A 12 15.14 5.90 12.54
CA GLY A 12 16.36 6.67 12.80
C GLY A 12 17.49 6.40 11.80
N ASP A 13 18.65 6.93 12.14
CA ASP A 13 19.87 6.81 11.35
C ASP A 13 20.53 5.42 11.48
N SER A 14 21.61 5.20 10.74
CA SER A 14 22.30 3.91 10.73
C SER A 14 22.80 3.51 12.14
N THR A 15 23.25 4.48 12.93
CA THR A 15 23.77 4.27 14.28
C THR A 15 22.65 3.83 15.22
N SER A 16 21.53 4.55 15.25
CA SER A 16 20.35 4.22 16.06
C SER A 16 19.81 2.84 15.74
N ARG A 17 19.71 2.51 14.45
CA ARG A 17 19.26 1.19 14.02
C ARG A 17 20.24 0.09 14.42
N ASN A 18 21.54 0.33 14.35
CA ASN A 18 22.52 -0.65 14.83
C ASN A 18 22.41 -0.91 16.35
N THR A 19 22.11 0.13 17.14
CA THR A 19 21.80 -0.02 18.57
C THR A 19 20.57 -0.89 18.79
N ILE A 20 19.50 -0.68 18.01
CA ILE A 20 18.28 -1.51 18.06
C ILE A 20 18.60 -2.97 17.71
N ARG A 21 19.37 -3.22 16.64
CA ARG A 21 19.76 -4.57 16.20
C ARG A 21 20.56 -5.33 17.27
N THR A 22 21.38 -4.62 18.03
CA THR A 22 22.28 -5.22 19.03
C THR A 22 21.59 -5.44 20.38
N HIS A 23 20.74 -4.51 20.81
CA HIS A 23 20.17 -4.52 22.16
C HIS A 23 18.72 -5.04 22.21
N GLU A 24 17.91 -4.73 21.19
CA GLU A 24 16.46 -4.97 21.20
C GLU A 24 16.01 -6.14 20.32
N TRP A 25 16.93 -6.77 19.56
CA TRP A 25 16.55 -7.74 18.55
C TRP A 25 16.35 -9.15 19.11
N MET A 26 17.41 -9.76 19.66
CA MET A 26 17.42 -11.15 20.12
C MET A 26 18.12 -11.29 21.48
N HIS A 27 17.66 -12.25 22.28
CA HIS A 27 18.37 -12.67 23.49
C HIS A 27 19.68 -13.38 23.11
N PRO A 28 20.85 -12.93 23.62
CA PRO A 28 22.14 -13.49 23.25
C PRO A 28 22.28 -15.00 23.50
N GLN A 29 21.62 -15.48 24.55
CA GLN A 29 21.73 -16.88 25.01
C GLN A 29 20.78 -17.82 24.27
N THR A 30 19.54 -17.38 24.04
CA THR A 30 18.47 -18.26 23.50
C THR A 30 18.18 -18.02 22.02
N LYS A 31 18.76 -16.97 21.42
CA LYS A 31 18.45 -16.49 20.06
C LYS A 31 16.96 -16.22 19.80
N ARG A 32 16.14 -16.11 20.86
CA ARG A 32 14.73 -15.75 20.74
C ARG A 32 14.61 -14.24 20.53
N LEU A 33 13.65 -13.83 19.70
CA LEU A 33 13.31 -12.42 19.53
C LEU A 33 12.89 -11.81 20.87
N LYS A 34 13.38 -10.60 21.15
CA LYS A 34 13.02 -9.83 22.35
C LYS A 34 11.71 -9.05 22.18
N PHE A 35 11.26 -8.83 20.96
CA PHE A 35 10.08 -8.05 20.62
C PHE A 35 8.95 -8.92 20.05
N ASN A 36 7.73 -8.40 20.11
CA ASN A 36 6.54 -8.98 19.50
C ASN A 36 6.10 -8.20 18.25
N ILE A 37 6.29 -6.88 18.25
CA ILE A 37 5.89 -5.99 17.14
C ILE A 37 7.10 -5.19 16.69
N LEU A 38 7.29 -5.07 15.38
CA LEU A 38 8.23 -4.14 14.76
C LEU A 38 7.46 -3.11 13.94
N LEU A 39 7.70 -1.83 14.19
CA LEU A 39 7.17 -0.73 13.38
C LEU A 39 8.29 -0.09 12.58
N THR A 40 8.11 0.11 11.28
CA THR A 40 9.11 0.70 10.37
C THR A 40 8.42 1.48 9.25
N THR A 41 9.18 2.26 8.48
CA THR A 41 8.70 2.88 7.23
C THR A 41 9.17 2.09 6.01
N TYR A 42 8.57 2.36 4.86
CA TYR A 42 8.96 1.74 3.59
C TYR A 42 10.41 2.02 3.20
N GLU A 43 10.89 3.24 3.43
CA GLU A 43 12.24 3.65 3.07
C GLU A 43 13.27 2.90 3.91
N ILE A 44 12.99 2.71 5.20
CA ILE A 44 13.88 1.97 6.10
C ILE A 44 13.83 0.48 5.78
N LEU A 45 12.65 -0.06 5.50
CA LEU A 45 12.50 -1.45 5.08
C LEU A 45 13.34 -1.75 3.84
N LEU A 46 13.30 -0.88 2.83
CA LEU A 46 14.10 -1.03 1.62
C LEU A 46 15.60 -0.93 1.86
N LYS A 47 16.04 -0.01 2.73
CA LYS A 47 17.46 0.16 3.09
C LYS A 47 18.01 -1.07 3.84
N ASP A 48 17.18 -1.67 4.70
CA ASP A 48 17.61 -2.74 5.61
C ASP A 48 17.00 -4.11 5.24
N LYS A 49 16.58 -4.28 3.98
CA LYS A 49 15.84 -5.45 3.50
C LYS A 49 16.54 -6.78 3.76
N SER A 50 17.86 -6.84 3.64
CA SER A 50 18.64 -8.06 3.89
C SER A 50 18.60 -8.49 5.36
N PHE A 51 18.55 -7.52 6.28
CA PHE A 51 18.48 -7.79 7.70
C PHE A 51 17.05 -8.18 8.11
N LEU A 52 16.06 -7.40 7.70
CA LEU A 52 14.65 -7.63 8.04
C LEU A 52 14.07 -8.88 7.36
N GLY A 53 14.49 -9.17 6.13
CA GLY A 53 14.07 -10.35 5.37
C GLY A 53 14.71 -11.65 5.86
N GLY A 54 15.76 -11.58 6.70
CA GLY A 54 16.36 -12.75 7.35
C GLY A 54 15.50 -13.35 8.46
N LEU A 55 14.44 -12.66 8.89
CA LEU A 55 13.47 -13.16 9.87
C LEU A 55 12.30 -13.87 9.19
N ASN A 56 11.83 -14.94 9.84
CA ASN A 56 10.55 -15.56 9.51
C ASN A 56 9.45 -14.81 10.28
N TRP A 57 8.72 -13.95 9.58
CA TRP A 57 7.66 -13.15 10.16
C TRP A 57 6.41 -14.02 10.41
N ALA A 58 5.79 -13.90 11.58
CA ALA A 58 4.48 -14.52 11.78
C ALA A 58 3.39 -13.77 10.98
N PHE A 59 3.53 -12.45 10.89
CA PHE A 59 2.53 -11.57 10.28
C PHE A 59 3.20 -10.33 9.69
N ILE A 60 2.76 -9.89 8.50
CA ILE A 60 3.13 -8.61 7.89
C ILE A 60 1.86 -7.78 7.71
N GLY A 61 1.80 -6.63 8.37
CA GLY A 61 0.76 -5.62 8.18
C GLY A 61 1.30 -4.45 7.39
N VAL A 62 0.62 -4.07 6.30
CA VAL A 62 1.00 -2.95 5.44
C VAL A 62 -0.11 -1.92 5.45
N ASP A 63 0.19 -0.71 5.92
CA ASP A 63 -0.75 0.41 5.93
C ASP A 63 -0.57 1.29 4.69
N GLU A 64 -1.63 1.93 4.20
CA GLU A 64 -1.64 2.59 2.90
C GLU A 64 -1.17 1.68 1.76
N ALA A 65 -1.76 0.48 1.70
CA ALA A 65 -1.43 -0.58 0.76
C ALA A 65 -1.53 -0.18 -0.73
N HIS A 66 -2.12 0.99 -1.04
CA HIS A 66 -2.06 1.58 -2.38
C HIS A 66 -0.62 1.76 -2.89
N ARG A 67 0.39 1.77 -2.00
CA ARG A 67 1.83 1.77 -2.36
C ARG A 67 2.30 0.46 -3.01
N LEU A 68 1.54 -0.64 -2.87
CA LEU A 68 1.84 -1.96 -3.42
C LEU A 68 1.09 -2.29 -4.72
N LYS A 69 0.46 -1.30 -5.35
CA LYS A 69 -0.36 -1.49 -6.56
C LYS A 69 0.44 -1.85 -7.82
N ASN A 70 1.77 -1.79 -7.78
CA ASN A 70 2.66 -2.09 -8.88
C ASN A 70 3.63 -3.21 -8.45
N ASP A 71 3.45 -4.39 -9.06
CA ASP A 71 4.27 -5.58 -8.85
C ASP A 71 5.73 -5.38 -9.28
N ASP A 72 5.99 -4.44 -10.18
CA ASP A 72 7.36 -4.10 -10.58
C ASP A 72 8.13 -3.26 -9.58
N SER A 73 7.43 -2.65 -8.61
CA SER A 73 8.07 -1.76 -7.64
C SER A 73 9.05 -2.51 -6.74
N LEU A 74 10.15 -1.85 -6.38
CA LEU A 74 11.16 -2.42 -5.49
C LEU A 74 10.55 -2.77 -4.12
N LEU A 75 9.60 -1.98 -3.63
CA LEU A 75 8.90 -2.24 -2.37
C LEU A 75 8.11 -3.56 -2.45
N TYR A 76 7.36 -3.75 -3.53
CA TYR A 76 6.59 -4.96 -3.76
C TYR A 76 7.49 -6.20 -3.82
N LYS A 77 8.50 -6.18 -4.69
CA LYS A 77 9.48 -7.27 -4.86
C LYS A 77 10.22 -7.58 -3.56
N THR A 78 10.52 -6.58 -2.75
CA THR A 78 11.18 -6.79 -1.46
C THR A 78 10.24 -7.45 -0.44
N LEU A 79 8.99 -6.99 -0.34
CA LEU A 79 8.03 -7.52 0.64
C LEU A 79 7.46 -8.89 0.24
N ILE A 80 7.35 -9.20 -1.06
CA ILE A 80 6.93 -10.54 -1.51
C ILE A 80 7.96 -11.59 -1.07
N ASP A 81 9.26 -11.28 -1.19
CA ASP A 81 10.36 -12.15 -0.78
C ASP A 81 10.44 -12.41 0.74
N PHE A 82 9.79 -11.58 1.56
CA PHE A 82 9.81 -11.77 3.01
C PHE A 82 8.97 -12.98 3.41
N LYS A 83 9.57 -13.90 4.17
CA LYS A 83 8.87 -15.07 4.70
C LYS A 83 7.84 -14.64 5.74
N SER A 84 6.57 -14.97 5.49
CA SER A 84 5.46 -14.64 6.38
C SER A 84 4.34 -15.68 6.34
N ASN A 85 3.72 -15.98 7.48
CA ASN A 85 2.53 -16.87 7.50
C ASN A 85 1.24 -16.15 7.12
N HIS A 86 1.11 -14.88 7.50
CA HIS A 86 -0.09 -14.08 7.30
C HIS A 86 0.27 -12.67 6.82
N ARG A 87 -0.58 -12.11 5.95
CA ARG A 87 -0.43 -10.77 5.40
C ARG A 87 -1.74 -10.02 5.50
N LEU A 88 -1.67 -8.75 5.89
CA LEU A 88 -2.81 -7.84 5.95
C LEU A 88 -2.47 -6.54 5.25
N LEU A 89 -3.36 -6.13 4.36
CA LEU A 89 -3.31 -4.85 3.68
C LEU A 89 -4.40 -3.92 4.26
N ILE A 90 -3.99 -2.73 4.66
CA ILE A 90 -4.88 -1.67 5.14
C ILE A 90 -4.75 -0.51 4.17
N THR A 91 -5.86 0.03 3.70
CA THR A 91 -5.86 1.21 2.83
C THR A 91 -7.15 2.01 2.97
N GLY A 92 -7.03 3.33 3.03
CA GLY A 92 -8.17 4.24 3.05
C GLY A 92 -8.72 4.56 1.66
N THR A 93 -7.97 4.26 0.60
CA THR A 93 -8.35 4.58 -0.79
C THR A 93 -9.01 3.38 -1.47
N PRO A 94 -10.08 3.59 -2.26
CA PRO A 94 -10.71 2.50 -2.99
C PRO A 94 -9.73 1.85 -3.97
N LEU A 95 -9.56 0.53 -3.83
CA LEU A 95 -8.70 -0.30 -4.65
C LEU A 95 -9.43 -0.71 -5.94
N GLN A 96 -9.52 0.18 -6.94
CA GLN A 96 -10.30 -0.10 -8.17
C GLN A 96 -9.78 0.60 -9.44
N ASN A 97 -8.55 1.14 -9.51
CA ASN A 97 -8.17 1.88 -10.73
C ASN A 97 -7.83 0.97 -11.93
N SER A 98 -7.41 -0.29 -11.71
CA SER A 98 -7.24 -1.28 -12.78
C SER A 98 -7.26 -2.72 -12.26
N LEU A 99 -7.53 -3.68 -13.14
CA LEU A 99 -7.47 -5.12 -12.85
C LEU A 99 -6.06 -5.55 -12.40
N LYS A 100 -5.01 -4.98 -13.00
CA LYS A 100 -3.61 -5.23 -12.63
C LYS A 100 -3.29 -4.77 -11.22
N GLU A 101 -3.74 -3.58 -10.82
CA GLU A 101 -3.54 -3.09 -9.45
C GLU A 101 -4.22 -4.01 -8.43
N LEU A 102 -5.43 -4.48 -8.74
CA LEU A 102 -6.16 -5.42 -7.89
C LEU A 102 -5.42 -6.76 -7.77
N TRP A 103 -5.00 -7.33 -8.90
CA TRP A 103 -4.22 -8.55 -8.93
C TRP A 103 -2.94 -8.43 -8.11
N SER A 104 -2.17 -7.35 -8.25
CA SER A 104 -0.93 -7.15 -7.49
C SER A 104 -1.18 -7.25 -5.98
N LEU A 105 -2.27 -6.67 -5.48
CA LEU A 105 -2.61 -6.72 -4.06
C LEU A 105 -3.10 -8.09 -3.61
N LEU A 106 -3.84 -8.80 -4.46
CA LEU A 106 -4.31 -10.16 -4.19
C LEU A 106 -3.16 -11.16 -4.18
N HIS A 107 -2.31 -11.11 -5.20
CA HIS A 107 -1.05 -11.87 -5.27
C HIS A 107 -0.16 -11.57 -4.06
N PHE A 108 -0.14 -10.32 -3.58
CA PHE A 108 0.61 -10.00 -2.37
C PHE A 108 0.11 -10.73 -1.13
N ILE A 109 -1.21 -10.88 -0.97
CA ILE A 109 -1.82 -11.54 0.20
C ILE A 109 -1.74 -13.06 0.06
N MET A 110 -2.01 -13.60 -1.14
CA MET A 110 -2.08 -15.03 -1.43
C MET A 110 -1.37 -15.34 -2.76
N PRO A 111 -0.02 -15.36 -2.76
CA PRO A 111 0.75 -15.55 -3.99
C PRO A 111 0.47 -16.90 -4.65
N GLU A 112 0.24 -17.94 -3.87
CA GLU A 112 -0.07 -19.29 -4.37
C GLU A 112 -1.41 -19.36 -5.12
N LYS A 113 -2.41 -18.56 -4.72
CA LYS A 113 -3.74 -18.53 -5.38
C LYS A 113 -3.71 -17.67 -6.64
N PHE A 114 -2.97 -16.56 -6.62
CA PHE A 114 -2.95 -15.56 -7.68
C PHE A 114 -1.56 -15.44 -8.33
N SER A 115 -0.97 -16.57 -8.70
CA SER A 115 0.45 -16.68 -9.09
C SER A 115 0.80 -16.06 -10.44
N SER A 116 -0.17 -15.98 -11.35
CA SER A 116 0.01 -15.53 -12.74
C SER A 116 -0.90 -14.36 -13.06
N TRP A 117 -0.34 -13.31 -13.66
CA TRP A 117 -1.14 -12.17 -14.15
C TRP A 117 -1.93 -12.57 -15.38
N GLU A 118 -1.30 -13.31 -16.29
CA GLU A 118 -1.86 -13.73 -17.56
C GLU A 118 -3.13 -14.57 -17.36
N ASP A 119 -3.08 -15.53 -16.43
CA ASP A 119 -4.22 -16.39 -16.10
C ASP A 119 -5.37 -15.56 -15.48
N PHE A 120 -5.02 -14.65 -14.57
CA PHE A 120 -5.99 -13.76 -13.92
C PHE A 120 -6.64 -12.78 -14.90
N GLU A 121 -5.88 -12.25 -15.85
CA GLU A 121 -6.37 -11.38 -16.92
C GLU A 121 -7.27 -12.14 -17.89
N GLU A 122 -6.94 -13.38 -18.24
CA GLU A 122 -7.79 -14.19 -19.09
C GLU A 122 -9.15 -14.49 -18.43
N GLU A 123 -9.13 -14.83 -17.13
CA GLU A 123 -10.32 -15.18 -16.36
C GLU A 123 -11.23 -13.97 -16.10
N HIS A 124 -10.65 -12.81 -15.77
CA HIS A 124 -11.43 -11.65 -15.29
C HIS A 124 -11.41 -10.44 -16.24
N GLY A 125 -10.58 -10.42 -17.27
CA GLY A 125 -10.44 -9.32 -18.23
C GLY A 125 -11.50 -9.30 -19.34
N LYS A 126 -12.14 -10.44 -19.62
CA LYS A 126 -13.18 -10.56 -20.66
C LYS A 126 -14.53 -10.02 -20.15
N GLY A 127 -14.82 -8.76 -20.48
CA GLY A 127 -16.10 -8.10 -20.16
C GLY A 127 -16.04 -7.27 -18.88
N ARG A 128 -15.73 -5.97 -19.03
CA ARG A 128 -15.55 -5.00 -17.92
C ARG A 128 -16.72 -4.91 -16.93
N GLU A 129 -17.92 -5.32 -17.30
CA GLU A 129 -19.07 -5.31 -16.38
C GLU A 129 -19.30 -6.67 -15.68
N PHE A 130 -19.14 -7.80 -16.39
CA PHE A 130 -19.40 -9.13 -15.85
C PHE A 130 -18.22 -9.72 -15.07
N GLY A 131 -16.99 -9.57 -15.59
CA GLY A 131 -15.78 -10.07 -14.93
C GLY A 131 -15.51 -9.40 -13.58
N TYR A 132 -15.72 -8.08 -13.51
CA TYR A 132 -15.54 -7.31 -12.27
C TYR A 132 -16.58 -7.68 -11.21
N ALA A 133 -17.85 -7.89 -11.60
CA ALA A 133 -18.89 -8.27 -10.65
C ALA A 133 -18.65 -9.68 -10.06
N SER A 134 -18.22 -10.63 -10.89
CA SER A 134 -17.87 -11.98 -10.44
C SER A 134 -16.66 -11.96 -9.51
N LEU A 135 -15.60 -11.23 -9.88
CA LEU A 135 -14.42 -11.05 -9.06
C LEU A 135 -14.75 -10.38 -7.73
N HIS A 136 -15.58 -9.32 -7.72
CA HIS A 136 -15.99 -8.68 -6.48
C HIS A 136 -16.70 -9.61 -5.51
N LYS A 137 -17.50 -10.55 -6.02
CA LYS A 137 -18.18 -11.55 -5.20
C LYS A 137 -17.21 -12.57 -4.61
N GLU A 138 -16.19 -12.97 -5.38
CA GLU A 138 -15.14 -13.86 -4.89
C GLU A 138 -14.24 -13.17 -3.86
N LEU A 139 -14.02 -11.87 -4.00
CA LEU A 139 -13.18 -11.07 -3.13
C LEU A 139 -13.88 -10.57 -1.86
N GLU A 140 -15.21 -10.64 -1.81
CA GLU A 140 -16.02 -10.20 -0.67
C GLU A 140 -15.53 -10.75 0.68
N PRO A 141 -15.15 -12.05 0.81
CA PRO A 141 -14.66 -12.59 2.08
C PRO A 141 -13.28 -12.02 2.49
N PHE A 142 -12.50 -11.53 1.53
CA PHE A 142 -11.13 -11.03 1.74
C PHE A 142 -11.08 -9.50 1.91
N LEU A 143 -12.11 -8.79 1.47
CA LEU A 143 -12.19 -7.34 1.47
C LEU A 143 -13.19 -6.85 2.51
N LEU A 144 -12.69 -6.38 3.65
CA LEU A 144 -13.53 -5.67 4.63
C LEU A 144 -13.58 -4.18 4.29
N ARG A 145 -14.65 -3.74 3.61
CA ARG A 145 -14.92 -2.32 3.36
C ARG A 145 -16.05 -1.82 4.25
N ARG A 146 -15.79 -0.78 5.04
CA ARG A 146 -16.81 -0.05 5.83
C ARG A 146 -16.91 1.40 5.34
N VAL A 147 -18.12 1.92 5.13
CA VAL A 147 -18.31 3.32 4.76
C VAL A 147 -18.47 4.15 6.03
N LYS A 148 -17.90 5.37 6.09
CA LYS A 148 -17.99 6.25 7.28
C LYS A 148 -19.43 6.44 7.79
N LYS A 149 -20.42 6.47 6.89
CA LYS A 149 -21.85 6.54 7.20
C LYS A 149 -22.35 5.37 8.08
N ASP A 150 -21.69 4.21 7.98
CA ASP A 150 -22.05 2.98 8.69
C ASP A 150 -21.42 2.92 10.09
N VAL A 151 -20.38 3.71 10.36
CA VAL A 151 -19.53 3.59 11.57
C VAL A 151 -19.61 4.82 12.48
N GLU A 152 -19.82 6.03 11.93
CA GLU A 152 -19.71 7.26 12.69
C GLU A 152 -20.92 8.17 12.45
N LYS A 153 -21.97 7.98 13.27
CA LYS A 153 -23.24 8.73 13.18
C LYS A 153 -23.14 10.15 13.75
N SER A 154 -22.04 10.49 14.43
CA SER A 154 -21.86 11.79 15.09
C SER A 154 -21.24 12.87 14.19
N LEU A 155 -20.67 12.48 13.04
CA LEU A 155 -20.03 13.43 12.12
C LEU A 155 -21.07 14.23 11.33
N PRO A 156 -20.90 15.56 11.19
CA PRO A 156 -21.73 16.35 10.29
C PRO A 156 -21.57 15.88 8.84
N ALA A 157 -22.61 16.08 8.04
CA ALA A 157 -22.61 15.69 6.63
C ALA A 157 -21.45 16.36 5.87
N LYS A 158 -20.73 15.61 5.04
CA LYS A 158 -19.74 16.17 4.12
C LYS A 158 -20.47 17.08 3.13
N VAL A 159 -20.11 18.36 3.10
CA VAL A 159 -20.57 19.31 2.09
C VAL A 159 -19.46 19.46 1.05
N GLU A 160 -19.78 19.25 -0.21
CA GLU A 160 -18.85 19.42 -1.34
C GLU A 160 -19.38 20.54 -2.23
N GLN A 161 -18.57 21.59 -2.41
CA GLN A 161 -18.93 22.74 -3.24
C GLN A 161 -17.95 22.86 -4.41
N ILE A 162 -18.49 22.84 -5.63
CA ILE A 162 -17.71 23.03 -6.85
C ILE A 162 -17.82 24.50 -7.25
N LEU A 163 -16.77 25.27 -7.00
CA LEU A 163 -16.67 26.65 -7.46
C LEU A 163 -16.12 26.68 -8.88
N ARG A 164 -17.01 26.90 -9.86
CA ARG A 164 -16.60 27.09 -11.25
C ARG A 164 -16.09 28.52 -11.41
N MET A 165 -14.83 28.66 -11.83
CA MET A 165 -14.22 29.95 -12.13
C MET A 165 -13.97 30.07 -13.62
N GLU A 166 -14.21 31.25 -14.17
CA GLU A 166 -13.75 31.57 -15.52
C GLU A 166 -12.26 31.88 -15.50
N MET A 167 -11.55 31.49 -16.57
CA MET A 167 -10.18 31.93 -16.78
C MET A 167 -10.13 33.45 -16.94
N SER A 168 -9.20 34.10 -16.25
CA SER A 168 -8.88 35.51 -16.48
C SER A 168 -8.37 35.75 -17.90
N ALA A 169 -8.39 37.00 -18.37
CA ALA A 169 -7.88 37.35 -19.70
C ALA A 169 -6.42 36.88 -19.89
N LEU A 170 -5.58 37.03 -18.86
CA LEU A 170 -4.19 36.57 -18.86
C LEU A 170 -4.10 35.05 -18.94
N GLN A 171 -4.87 34.32 -18.11
CA GLN A 171 -4.92 32.85 -18.16
C GLN A 171 -5.38 32.33 -19.52
N LYS A 172 -6.39 32.96 -20.15
CA LYS A 172 -6.84 32.62 -21.51
C LYS A 172 -5.73 32.81 -22.55
N GLN A 173 -4.94 33.87 -22.42
CA GLN A 173 -3.80 34.16 -23.31
C GLN A 173 -2.68 33.12 -23.16
N TYR A 174 -2.26 32.81 -21.93
CA TYR A 174 -1.27 31.75 -21.66
C TYR A 174 -1.78 30.37 -22.10
N TYR A 175 -3.04 30.05 -21.82
CA TYR A 175 -3.67 28.81 -22.24
C TYR A 175 -3.67 28.67 -23.77
N LYS A 176 -3.96 29.76 -24.49
CA LYS A 176 -3.87 29.80 -25.96
C LYS A 176 -2.44 29.59 -26.45
N TRP A 177 -1.43 30.23 -25.84
CA TRP A 177 -0.03 30.04 -26.21
C TRP A 177 0.48 28.62 -25.97
N ILE A 178 0.04 27.99 -24.88
CA ILE A 178 0.35 26.58 -24.60
C ILE A 178 -0.29 25.67 -25.65
N LEU A 179 -1.59 25.88 -25.96
CA LEU A 179 -2.30 25.10 -26.98
C LEU A 179 -1.68 25.24 -28.38
N THR A 180 -1.23 26.44 -28.75
CA THR A 180 -0.58 26.69 -30.04
C THR A 180 0.93 26.42 -30.04
N ARG A 181 1.48 25.90 -28.94
CA ARG A 181 2.92 25.62 -28.75
C ARG A 181 3.81 26.85 -29.02
N ASN A 182 3.32 28.05 -28.73
CA ASN A 182 4.06 29.30 -28.91
C ASN A 182 4.97 29.60 -27.70
N TYR A 183 6.06 28.83 -27.58
CA TYR A 183 7.00 28.94 -26.46
C TYR A 183 7.81 30.24 -26.44
N LYS A 184 7.85 31.01 -27.55
CA LYS A 184 8.51 32.32 -27.61
C LYS A 184 7.73 33.42 -26.90
N ALA A 185 6.42 33.28 -26.78
CA ALA A 185 5.57 34.20 -26.03
C ALA A 185 5.47 33.85 -24.54
N LEU A 186 6.03 32.70 -24.13
CA LEU A 186 6.07 32.19 -22.77
C LEU A 186 7.38 32.53 -22.02
N SER A 187 8.39 33.05 -22.73
CA SER A 187 9.65 33.56 -22.18
C SER A 187 9.59 35.06 -21.93
#